data_AF-A0A965YIJ2-F1
#
_entry.id   AF-A0A965YIJ2-F1
#
_cell.length_a   1.000
_cell.length_b   1.000
_cell.length_c   1.000
_cell.angle_alpha   90.00
_cell.angle_beta   90.00
_cell.angle_gamma   90.00
#
_symmetry.space_group_name_H-M   'P 1'
#
loop_
_entity.id
_entity.type
_entity.pdbx_description
1 polymer ?
#
loop_
_entity_poly.entity_id
_entity_poly.type
_entity_poly.pdbx_seq_one_letter_code
_entity_poly.pdbx_strand_id
1 'polypeptide(L)'
;MDIQSPIVLLVVGMGTVFIALLIIIYLGEGLIRLVNRFFPEDENPAFANKQTASVSPKTAQAISAAVQIITNNKGMVEKIKKI
;
A
#
# COMPACT_ATOMS: atom_id res chain seq x y z
N MET A 1 23.34 42.48 -27.94
CA MET A 1 23.09 41.64 -26.75
C MET A 1 21.92 40.73 -27.08
N ASP A 2 22.21 39.45 -27.27
CA ASP A 2 21.27 38.47 -27.82
C ASP A 2 20.26 38.03 -26.75
N ILE A 3 19.04 38.58 -26.80
CA ILE A 3 17.97 38.33 -25.82
C ILE A 3 17.51 36.87 -25.78
N GLN A 4 17.86 36.07 -26.80
CA GLN A 4 17.49 34.65 -26.86
C GLN A 4 18.25 33.82 -25.82
N SER A 5 19.50 34.17 -25.51
CA SER A 5 20.35 33.41 -24.57
C SER A 5 19.77 33.30 -23.14
N PRO A 6 19.35 34.40 -22.48
CA PRO A 6 18.80 34.31 -21.12
C PRO A 6 17.45 33.58 -21.04
N ILE A 7 16.61 33.68 -22.08
CA ILE A 7 15.30 32.99 -22.12
C ILE A 7 15.50 31.48 -22.25
N VAL A 8 16.43 31.05 -23.10
CA VAL A 8 16.77 29.62 -23.28
C VAL A 8 17.33 29.04 -21.98
N LEU A 9 18.22 29.76 -21.28
CA LEU A 9 18.76 29.30 -20.00
C LEU A 9 17.68 29.17 -18.91
N LEU A 10 16.69 30.05 -18.88
CA LEU A 10 15.56 29.94 -17.94
C LEU A 10 14.72 28.69 -18.22
N VAL A 11 14.37 28.46 -19.49
CA VAL A 11 13.58 27.29 -19.91
C VAL A 11 14.34 25.99 -19.62
N VAL A 12 15.64 25.95 -19.89
CA VAL A 12 16.49 24.80 -19.57
C VAL A 12 16.57 24.58 -18.07
N GLY A 13 16.78 25.63 -17.27
CA GLY A 13 16.89 25.53 -15.82
C GLY A 13 15.61 25.01 -15.18
N MET A 14 14.45 25.56 -15.55
CA MET A 14 13.16 25.13 -14.98
C MET A 14 12.69 23.79 -15.57
N GLY A 15 12.88 23.57 -16.87
CA GLY A 15 12.44 22.35 -17.55
C GLY A 15 13.21 21.11 -17.12
N THR A 16 14.54 21.20 -16.99
CA THR A 16 15.35 20.05 -16.54
C THR A 16 15.05 19.68 -15.09
N VAL A 17 14.86 20.68 -14.20
CA VAL A 17 14.45 20.44 -12.81
C VAL A 17 13.08 19.77 -12.76
N PHE A 18 12.11 20.25 -13.55
CA PHE A 18 10.78 19.64 -13.61
C PHE A 18 10.84 18.18 -14.08
N ILE A 19 11.61 17.89 -15.13
CA ILE A 19 11.80 16.53 -15.66
C ILE A 19 12.49 15.63 -14.62
N ALA A 20 13.53 16.10 -13.96
CA ALA A 20 14.24 15.33 -12.94
C ALA A 20 13.35 14.97 -11.75
N LEU A 21 12.50 15.91 -11.29
CA LEU A 21 11.54 15.66 -10.22
C LEU A 21 10.51 14.60 -10.63
N LEU A 22 9.95 14.69 -11.84
CA LEU A 22 9.03 13.67 -12.35
C LEU A 22 9.67 12.28 -12.35
N ILE A 23 10.90 12.17 -12.87
CA ILE A 23 11.66 10.91 -12.88
C ILE A 23 11.83 10.38 -11.45
N ILE A 24 12.27 11.21 -10.51
CA ILE A 24 12.49 10.79 -9.11
C ILE A 24 11.19 10.28 -8.47
N ILE A 25 10.04 10.91 -8.73
CA ILE A 25 8.75 10.46 -8.20
C ILE A 25 8.37 9.08 -8.75
N TYR A 26 8.48 8.87 -10.06
CA TYR A 26 8.17 7.58 -10.67
C TYR A 26 9.13 6.47 -10.23
N LEU A 27 10.43 6.77 -10.11
CA LEU A 27 11.41 5.83 -9.58
C LEU A 27 11.18 5.55 -8.09
N GLY A 28 10.80 6.56 -7.31
CA GLY A 28 10.47 6.43 -5.89
C GLY A 28 9.30 5.47 -5.68
N GLU A 29 8.17 5.70 -6.35
CA GLU A 29 7.00 4.81 -6.32
C GLU A 29 7.35 3.37 -6.74
N GLY A 30 8.18 3.21 -7.79
CA GLY A 30 8.64 1.90 -8.25
C GLY A 30 9.51 1.19 -7.21
N LEU A 31 10.43 1.91 -6.58
CA LEU A 31 11.33 1.39 -5.55
C LEU A 31 10.56 1.03 -4.27
N ILE A 32 9.61 1.88 -3.87
CA ILE A 32 8.71 1.60 -2.74
C ILE A 32 7.93 0.32 -3.00
N ARG A 33 7.33 0.15 -4.19
CA ARG A 33 6.63 -1.10 -4.54
C ARG A 33 7.54 -2.32 -4.56
N LEU A 34 8.78 -2.17 -5.05
CA LEU A 34 9.72 -3.28 -5.11
C LEU A 34 10.16 -3.71 -3.72
N VAL A 35 10.52 -2.75 -2.87
CA VAL A 35 10.88 -3.00 -1.47
C VAL A 35 9.69 -3.57 -0.70
N ASN A 36 8.50 -3.00 -0.85
CA ASN A 36 7.27 -3.50 -0.23
C ASN A 36 6.86 -4.90 -0.74
N ARG A 37 7.32 -5.31 -1.92
CA ARG A 37 7.12 -6.68 -2.43
C ARG A 37 8.21 -7.65 -1.95
N PHE A 38 9.43 -7.17 -1.72
CA PHE A 38 10.54 -7.97 -1.20
C PHE A 38 10.46 -8.20 0.32
N PHE A 39 10.00 -7.17 1.04
CA PHE A 39 9.62 -7.23 2.44
C PHE A 39 8.14 -6.88 2.48
N PRO A 40 7.26 -7.86 2.25
CA PRO A 40 5.83 -7.67 2.43
C PRO A 40 5.63 -7.18 3.86
N GLU A 41 5.34 -5.88 3.99
CA GLU A 41 4.71 -5.36 5.17
C GLU A 41 3.37 -6.10 5.21
N ASP A 42 3.25 -7.12 6.07
CA ASP A 42 2.05 -7.91 6.25
C ASP A 42 0.87 -6.95 6.17
N GLU A 43 0.00 -7.16 5.18
CA GLU A 43 -1.17 -6.34 4.97
C GLU A 43 -2.01 -6.42 6.25
N ASN A 44 -1.75 -5.52 7.19
CA ASN A 44 -2.81 -4.98 7.99
C ASN A 44 -3.38 -3.85 7.13
N PRO A 45 -4.50 -4.07 6.41
CA PRO A 45 -5.20 -3.00 5.73
C PRO A 45 -5.83 -2.08 6.77
N ALA A 46 -5.02 -1.35 7.53
CA ALA A 46 -5.46 -0.31 8.45
C ALA A 46 -5.79 0.99 7.70
N PHE A 47 -5.77 0.99 6.36
CA PHE A 47 -6.19 2.12 5.54
C PHE A 47 -6.94 1.68 4.27
N ALA A 48 -7.97 0.85 4.40
CA ALA A 48 -9.18 0.86 3.55
C ALA A 48 -10.06 -0.38 3.80
N ASN A 49 -10.64 -0.56 4.98
CA ASN A 49 -11.76 -1.50 5.13
C ASN A 49 -13.08 -0.80 5.35
N LYS A 50 -13.55 -0.15 4.28
CA LYS A 50 -14.99 0.02 4.03
C LYS A 50 -15.47 -1.24 3.31
N GLN A 51 -15.42 -2.40 3.96
CA GLN A 51 -16.01 -3.63 3.44
C GLN A 51 -17.03 -4.16 4.44
N THR A 52 -18.26 -3.74 4.15
CA THR A 52 -19.52 -4.46 4.34
C THR A 52 -19.38 -5.91 4.81
N ALA A 53 -20.00 -6.16 5.96
CA ALA A 53 -20.20 -7.44 6.62
C ALA A 53 -20.68 -8.55 5.66
N SER A 54 -19.90 -9.63 5.56
CA SER A 54 -20.38 -10.94 5.09
C SER A 54 -20.54 -11.95 6.22
N VAL A 55 -20.02 -11.64 7.42
CA VAL A 55 -20.18 -12.45 8.64
C VAL A 55 -20.47 -11.49 9.79
N SER A 56 -21.53 -11.75 10.55
CA SER A 56 -21.79 -10.98 11.76
C SER A 56 -20.61 -11.11 12.73
N PRO A 57 -20.10 -10.01 13.33
CA PRO A 57 -18.97 -10.05 14.26
C PRO A 57 -19.15 -11.09 15.38
N LYS A 58 -20.40 -11.28 15.82
CA LYS A 58 -20.78 -12.25 16.85
C LYS A 58 -20.57 -13.71 16.40
N THR A 59 -20.83 -14.02 15.13
CA THR A 59 -20.65 -15.36 14.57
C THR A 59 -19.17 -15.66 14.35
N ALA A 60 -18.39 -14.67 13.91
CA ALA A 60 -16.95 -14.82 13.74
C ALA A 60 -16.22 -15.13 15.07
N GLN A 61 -16.58 -14.38 16.12
CA GLN A 61 -16.00 -14.57 17.46
C GLN A 61 -16.38 -15.92 18.09
N ALA A 62 -17.63 -16.37 17.90
CA ALA A 62 -18.08 -17.67 18.40
C ALA A 62 -17.29 -18.83 17.74
N ILE A 63 -17.03 -18.73 16.44
CA ILE A 63 -16.25 -19.74 15.70
C ILE A 63 -14.79 -19.74 16.19
N SER A 64 -14.17 -18.55 16.34
CA SER A 64 -12.79 -18.48 16.84
C SER A 64 -12.63 -19.03 18.25
N ALA A 65 -13.62 -18.83 19.13
CA ALA A 65 -13.61 -19.38 20.47
C ALA A 65 -13.77 -20.92 20.46
N ALA A 66 -14.71 -21.44 19.67
CA ALA A 66 -14.90 -22.88 19.53
C ALA A 66 -13.64 -23.58 18.99
N VAL A 67 -12.99 -23.00 17.98
CA VAL A 67 -11.76 -23.55 17.41
C VAL A 67 -10.61 -23.53 18.42
N GLN A 68 -10.45 -22.48 19.21
CA GLN A 68 -9.45 -22.44 20.28
C GLN A 68 -9.72 -23.50 21.36
N ILE A 69 -10.98 -23.73 21.72
CA ILE A 69 -11.34 -24.77 22.71
C ILE A 69 -11.04 -26.17 22.16
N ILE A 70 -11.43 -26.45 20.92
CA ILE A 70 -11.22 -27.77 20.29
C ILE A 70 -9.73 -28.03 20.01
N THR A 71 -8.95 -26.99 19.74
CA THR A 71 -7.51 -27.11 19.42
C THR A 71 -6.59 -26.87 20.62
N ASN A 72 -7.13 -26.84 21.85
CA ASN A 72 -6.39 -26.53 23.08
C ASN A 72 -5.50 -25.27 22.95
N ASN A 73 -6.07 -24.19 22.41
CA ASN A 73 -5.45 -22.88 22.15
C ASN A 73 -4.27 -22.88 21.15
N LYS A 74 -4.13 -23.90 20.29
CA LYS A 74 -3.09 -23.90 19.24
C LYS A 74 -3.56 -23.36 17.88
N GLY A 75 -4.87 -23.39 17.60
CA GLY A 75 -5.44 -22.94 16.34
C GLY A 75 -5.99 -21.52 16.37
N MET A 76 -5.65 -20.70 15.37
CA MET A 76 -6.17 -19.34 15.15
C MET A 76 -7.01 -19.32 13.87
N VAL A 77 -8.10 -18.55 13.86
CA VAL A 77 -8.98 -18.43 12.68
C VAL A 77 -8.48 -17.30 11.81
N GLU A 78 -7.86 -17.64 10.68
CA GLU A 78 -7.30 -16.67 9.74
C GLU A 78 -8.35 -16.13 8.74
N LYS A 79 -9.33 -16.96 8.35
CA LYS A 79 -10.36 -16.55 7.39
C LYS A 79 -11.67 -17.32 7.55
N ILE A 80 -12.79 -16.62 7.52
CA ILE A 80 -14.14 -17.20 7.58
C ILE A 80 -14.84 -16.99 6.24
N LYS A 81 -15.19 -18.08 5.55
CA LYS A 81 -15.93 -18.06 4.28
C LYS A 81 -17.22 -18.86 4.42
N LYS A 82 -18.34 -18.25 4.03
CA LYS A 82 -19.62 -18.94 3.90
C LYS A 82 -19.63 -19.67 2.55
N ILE A 83 -19.93 -20.98 2.58
CA ILE A 83 -20.16 -21.80 1.38
C ILE A 83 -21.56 -21.57 0.82
#